data_AF-A0A6C8GUX6-F1
#
_entry.id   AF-A0A6C8GUX6-F1
#
_cell.length_a   1.000
_cell.length_b   1.000
_cell.length_c   1.000
_cell.angle_alpha   90.00
_cell.angle_beta   90.00
_cell.angle_gamma   90.00
#
_symmetry.space_group_name_H-M   'P 1'
#
loop_
_entity.id
_entity.type
_entity.pdbx_description
1 polymer ?
#
loop_
_entity_poly.entity_id
_entity_poly.type
_entity_poly.pdbx_seq_one_letter_code
_entity_poly.pdbx_strand_id
1 'polypeptide(L)'
;RARDAQADGLSLPAQHQYLYISRIRCLNNRPFNHEKIYLDLSFFPDLQLTPQALEHTSLYSLLNVTSDSAIEKVEAILPSADLCEKLQIAANKPLLSVARQTFQAGKDSPFEYCRYYVLSEYFGEIHYH
;
A
#
# COMPACT_ATOMS: atom_id res chain seq x y z
N ARG A 1 9.62 -10.25 -2.00
CA ARG A 1 9.73 -11.07 -3.24
C ARG A 1 8.32 -11.37 -3.75
N ALA A 2 8.12 -11.71 -5.04
CA ALA A 2 6.78 -11.99 -5.58
C ALA A 2 5.98 -13.04 -4.78
N ARG A 3 6.65 -14.02 -4.19
CA ARG A 3 6.04 -15.01 -3.26
C ARG A 3 5.43 -14.38 -2.02
N ASP A 4 6.06 -13.35 -1.45
CA ASP A 4 5.56 -12.68 -0.24
C ASP A 4 4.30 -11.86 -0.56
N ALA A 5 4.27 -11.24 -1.75
CA ALA A 5 3.11 -10.52 -2.24
C ALA A 5 1.88 -11.42 -2.44
N GLN A 6 2.09 -12.70 -2.77
CA GLN A 6 1.00 -13.68 -2.86
C GLN A 6 0.33 -13.91 -1.48
N ALA A 7 1.12 -13.93 -0.40
CA ALA A 7 0.58 -14.02 0.96
C ALA A 7 -0.22 -12.76 1.35
N ASP A 8 0.07 -11.62 0.72
CA ASP A 8 -0.70 -10.38 0.83
C ASP A 8 -1.88 -10.31 -0.16
N GLY A 9 -2.16 -11.41 -0.87
CA GLY A 9 -3.25 -11.49 -1.84
C GLY A 9 -3.04 -10.59 -3.06
N LEU A 10 -1.79 -10.35 -3.45
CA LEU A 10 -1.41 -9.58 -4.64
C LEU A 10 -0.81 -10.52 -5.68
N SER A 11 -1.11 -10.27 -6.96
CA SER A 11 -0.53 -11.00 -8.09
C SER A 11 0.52 -10.12 -8.77
N LEU A 12 1.80 -10.50 -8.63
CA LEU A 12 2.94 -9.78 -9.19
C LEU A 12 3.64 -10.64 -10.25
N PRO A 13 4.11 -10.05 -11.38
CA PRO A 13 4.99 -10.70 -12.33
C PRO A 13 6.23 -11.34 -11.69
N ALA A 14 6.41 -12.66 -11.85
CA ALA A 14 7.46 -13.40 -11.15
C ALA A 14 8.90 -13.06 -11.58
N GLN A 15 9.09 -12.52 -12.78
CA GLN A 15 10.42 -12.25 -13.36
C GLN A 15 10.98 -10.87 -13.00
N HIS A 16 10.19 -10.02 -12.35
CA HIS A 16 10.57 -8.66 -12.03
C HIS A 16 11.21 -8.56 -10.64
N GLN A 17 12.04 -7.53 -10.45
CA GLN A 17 12.62 -7.20 -9.16
C GLN A 17 11.75 -6.15 -8.47
N TYR A 18 11.43 -6.41 -7.19
CA TYR A 18 10.58 -5.54 -6.41
C TYR A 18 11.27 -5.04 -5.16
N LEU A 19 11.17 -3.74 -4.92
CA LEU A 19 11.45 -3.15 -3.61
C LEU A 19 10.22 -3.29 -2.73
N TYR A 20 10.40 -3.83 -1.53
CA TYR A 20 9.34 -4.00 -0.54
C TYR A 20 9.43 -2.94 0.55
N ILE A 21 8.30 -2.29 0.83
CA ILE A 21 8.16 -1.29 1.90
C ILE A 21 6.95 -1.71 2.75
N SER A 22 7.13 -1.73 4.07
CA SER A 22 6.06 -1.98 5.04
C SER A 22 6.04 -0.83 6.03
N ARG A 23 4.88 -0.17 6.19
CA ARG A 23 4.79 1.01 7.04
C ARG A 23 3.44 1.14 7.72
N ILE A 24 3.46 1.64 8.94
CA ILE A 24 2.26 2.03 9.68
C ILE A 24 2.11 3.54 9.56
N ARG A 25 0.95 3.99 9.08
CA ARG A 25 0.60 5.40 8.96
C ARG A 25 -0.14 5.83 10.21
N CYS A 26 0.24 6.99 10.74
CA CYS A 26 -0.37 7.56 11.93
C CYS A 26 -1.01 8.93 11.62
N LEU A 27 -2.14 9.21 12.25
CA LEU A 27 -2.72 10.55 12.35
C LEU A 27 -2.80 10.91 13.83
N ASN A 28 -2.23 12.05 14.24
CA ASN A 28 -2.18 12.47 15.64
C ASN A 28 -1.65 11.36 16.58
N ASN A 29 -0.56 10.69 16.17
CA ASN A 29 0.05 9.55 16.87
C ASN A 29 -0.83 8.29 17.02
N ARG A 30 -1.98 8.22 16.34
CA ARG A 30 -2.81 7.01 16.29
C ARG A 30 -2.58 6.26 14.98
N PRO A 31 -2.17 4.98 15.03
CA PRO A 31 -2.03 4.18 13.83
C PRO A 31 -3.40 3.92 13.21
N PHE A 32 -3.55 4.17 11.92
CA PHE A 32 -4.83 4.01 11.22
C PHE A 32 -4.75 3.17 9.96
N ASN A 33 -3.54 2.96 9.45
CA ASN A 33 -3.31 2.19 8.23
C ASN A 33 -1.99 1.42 8.32
N HIS A 34 -2.00 0.15 7.90
CA HIS A 34 -0.79 -0.64 7.66
C HIS A 34 -0.67 -0.96 6.17
N GLU A 35 0.39 -0.47 5.52
CA GLU A 35 0.64 -0.62 4.09
C GLU A 35 1.79 -1.57 3.84
N LYS A 36 1.63 -2.41 2.81
CA LYS A 36 2.64 -3.28 2.23
C LYS A 36 2.74 -2.96 0.75
N ILE A 37 3.84 -2.34 0.35
CA ILE A 37 4.05 -1.79 -0.98
C ILE A 37 5.17 -2.56 -1.66
N TYR A 38 4.94 -2.93 -2.91
CA TYR A 38 5.87 -3.59 -3.80
C TYR A 38 6.05 -2.71 -5.04
N LEU A 39 7.23 -2.09 -5.16
CA LEU A 39 7.58 -1.23 -6.29
C LEU A 39 8.39 -2.02 -7.30
N ASP A 40 7.97 -1.99 -8.56
CA ASP A 40 8.70 -2.62 -9.66
C ASP A 40 9.93 -1.78 -10.01
N LEU A 41 11.12 -2.31 -9.72
CA LEU A 41 12.38 -1.59 -9.90
C LEU A 41 12.72 -1.34 -11.38
N SER A 42 12.09 -2.04 -12.32
CA SER A 42 12.28 -1.77 -13.76
C SER A 42 11.81 -0.36 -14.16
N PHE A 43 10.91 0.25 -13.38
CA PHE A 43 10.46 1.63 -13.57
C PHE A 43 11.41 2.66 -12.96
N PHE A 44 12.26 2.26 -12.01
CA PHE A 44 13.08 3.17 -11.22
C PHE A 44 14.52 2.63 -11.07
N PRO A 45 15.31 2.58 -12.16
CA PRO A 45 16.64 1.96 -12.15
C PRO A 45 17.62 2.62 -11.17
N ASP A 46 17.46 3.92 -10.91
CA ASP A 46 18.33 4.70 -10.02
C ASP A 46 17.70 4.96 -8.64
N LEU A 47 16.64 4.23 -8.28
CA LEU A 47 15.91 4.46 -7.04
C LEU A 47 16.78 4.19 -5.81
N GLN A 48 16.95 5.21 -4.99
CA GLN A 48 17.48 5.07 -3.64
C GLN A 48 16.48 5.59 -2.62
N LEU A 49 15.97 4.68 -1.79
CA LEU A 49 15.08 5.01 -0.68
C LEU A 49 15.77 4.66 0.62
N THR A 50 15.80 5.62 1.54
CA THR A 50 16.21 5.40 2.93
C THR A 50 14.99 5.40 3.83
N PRO A 51 15.01 4.67 4.97
CA PRO A 51 13.92 4.74 5.95
C PRO A 51 13.61 6.17 6.38
N GLN A 52 14.64 7.00 6.59
CA GLN A 52 14.50 8.39 7.00
C GLN A 52 13.77 9.25 5.95
N ALA A 53 14.00 9.01 4.66
CA ALA A 53 13.29 9.73 3.61
C ALA A 53 11.79 9.40 3.61
N LEU A 54 11.43 8.15 3.92
CA LEU A 54 10.05 7.66 3.95
C LEU A 54 9.25 8.11 5.18
N GLU A 55 9.91 8.59 6.25
CA GLU A 55 9.25 9.09 7.47
C GLU A 55 8.56 10.44 7.26
N HIS A 56 9.19 11.32 6.47
CA HIS A 56 8.76 12.72 6.34
C HIS A 56 8.28 13.10 4.94
N THR A 57 8.50 12.25 3.94
CA THR A 57 8.17 12.55 2.54
C THR A 57 7.19 11.52 1.98
N SER A 58 6.25 11.98 1.15
CA SER A 58 5.40 11.08 0.38
C SER A 58 6.24 10.20 -0.54
N LEU A 59 5.92 8.90 -0.58
CA LEU A 59 6.60 7.96 -1.47
C LEU A 59 6.52 8.41 -2.94
N TYR A 60 5.36 8.90 -3.37
CA TYR A 60 5.15 9.33 -4.75
C TYR A 60 6.02 10.54 -5.13
N SER A 61 6.30 11.43 -4.16
CA SER A 61 7.23 12.54 -4.36
C SER A 61 8.67 12.07 -4.52
N LEU A 62 9.08 11.04 -3.77
CA LEU A 62 10.42 10.44 -3.88
C LEU A 62 10.61 9.66 -5.19
N LEU A 63 9.54 9.05 -5.71
CA LEU A 63 9.55 8.33 -6.97
C LEU A 63 9.58 9.25 -8.20
N ASN A 64 9.23 10.53 -8.03
CA ASN A 64 9.10 11.50 -9.13
C ASN A 64 8.26 10.95 -10.30
N VAL A 65 7.15 10.29 -9.98
CA VAL A 65 6.29 9.60 -10.95
C VAL A 65 4.97 10.34 -11.12
N THR A 66 4.50 10.43 -12.37
CA THR A 66 3.14 10.87 -12.69
C THR A 66 2.25 9.64 -12.82
N SER A 67 1.46 9.34 -11.78
CA SER A 67 0.43 8.31 -11.85
C SER A 67 -0.82 8.85 -12.53
N ASP A 68 -1.44 8.09 -13.44
CA ASP A 68 -2.69 8.47 -14.10
C ASP A 68 -3.91 7.68 -13.61
N SER A 69 -3.69 6.45 -13.14
CA SER A 69 -4.77 5.51 -12.86
C SER A 69 -4.37 4.45 -11.83
N ALA A 70 -5.37 3.83 -11.22
CA ALA A 70 -5.21 2.71 -10.33
C ALA A 70 -6.42 1.78 -10.40
N ILE A 71 -6.19 0.49 -10.15
CA ILE A 71 -7.24 -0.51 -9.94
C ILE A 71 -7.22 -0.89 -8.46
N GLU A 72 -8.37 -0.78 -7.79
CA GLU A 72 -8.53 -1.13 -6.39
C GLU A 72 -9.59 -2.21 -6.19
N LYS A 73 -9.29 -3.19 -5.33
CA LYS A 73 -10.26 -4.14 -4.77
C LYS A 73 -10.34 -3.91 -3.27
N VAL A 74 -11.53 -3.57 -2.79
CA VAL A 74 -11.81 -3.25 -1.38
C VAL A 74 -12.66 -4.36 -0.77
N GLU A 75 -12.25 -4.86 0.39
CA GLU A 75 -12.92 -5.94 1.14
C GLU A 75 -13.03 -5.56 2.62
N ALA A 76 -14.19 -5.80 3.24
CA ALA A 76 -14.31 -5.70 4.69
C ALA A 76 -13.80 -6.98 5.35
N ILE A 77 -12.90 -6.86 6.33
CA ILE A 77 -12.33 -7.99 7.06
C ILE A 77 -12.35 -7.77 8.57
N LEU A 78 -12.28 -8.86 9.34
CA LEU A 78 -11.84 -8.79 10.73
C LEU A 78 -10.30 -8.82 10.78
N PRO A 79 -9.67 -8.05 11.68
CA PRO A 79 -8.22 -7.98 11.78
C PRO A 79 -7.62 -9.28 12.34
N SER A 80 -6.42 -9.63 11.87
CA SER A 80 -5.58 -10.65 12.51
C SER A 80 -5.00 -10.12 13.83
N ALA A 81 -4.43 -11.00 14.65
CA ALA A 81 -3.75 -10.60 15.89
C ALA A 81 -2.61 -9.58 15.63
N ASP A 82 -1.83 -9.81 14.57
CA ASP A 82 -0.76 -8.89 14.14
C ASP A 82 -1.29 -7.51 13.75
N LEU A 83 -2.43 -7.44 13.04
CA LEU A 83 -3.08 -6.16 12.72
C LEU A 83 -3.67 -5.48 13.94
N CYS A 84 -4.22 -6.25 14.90
CA CYS A 84 -4.71 -5.69 16.17
C CYS A 84 -3.58 -5.00 16.94
N GLU A 85 -2.41 -5.63 17.01
CA GLU A 85 -1.24 -5.07 17.67
C GLU A 85 -0.73 -3.80 16.96
N LYS A 86 -0.51 -3.88 15.64
CA LYS A 86 0.01 -2.74 14.85
C LYS A 86 -0.91 -1.54 14.82
N LEU A 87 -2.22 -1.77 14.73
CA LEU A 87 -3.22 -0.70 14.64
C LEU A 87 -3.84 -0.35 15.98
N GLN A 88 -3.45 -1.04 17.06
CA GLN A 88 -3.96 -0.80 18.42
C GLN A 88 -5.48 -0.85 18.49
N ILE A 89 -6.07 -1.88 17.88
CA ILE A 89 -7.53 -2.08 17.80
C ILE A 89 -7.97 -3.41 18.41
N ALA A 90 -9.25 -3.50 18.72
CA ALA A 90 -9.88 -4.74 19.16
C ALA A 90 -10.10 -5.71 17.98
N ALA A 91 -10.05 -7.02 18.26
CA ALA A 91 -10.21 -8.08 17.26
C ALA A 91 -11.58 -8.09 16.56
N ASN A 92 -12.60 -7.46 17.15
CA ASN A 92 -13.94 -7.33 16.58
C ASN A 92 -14.14 -6.01 15.82
N LYS A 93 -13.11 -5.16 15.67
CA LYS A 93 -13.18 -3.90 14.93
C LYS A 93 -12.89 -4.14 13.44
N PRO A 94 -13.88 -4.05 12.54
CA PRO A 94 -13.66 -4.31 11.12
C PRO A 94 -12.67 -3.31 10.48
N LEU A 95 -11.94 -3.79 9.49
CA LEU A 95 -11.04 -3.00 8.65
C LEU A 95 -11.46 -3.10 7.19
N LEU A 96 -11.03 -2.13 6.39
CA LEU A 96 -11.00 -2.26 4.95
C LEU A 96 -9.63 -2.79 4.53
N SER A 97 -9.63 -3.93 3.85
CA SER A 97 -8.48 -4.53 3.17
C SER A 97 -8.52 -4.11 1.70
N VAL A 98 -7.51 -3.40 1.24
CA VAL A 98 -7.46 -2.88 -0.13
C VAL A 98 -6.25 -3.43 -0.85
N ALA A 99 -6.48 -4.11 -1.97
CA ALA A 99 -5.45 -4.38 -2.97
C ALA A 99 -5.49 -3.30 -4.03
N ARG A 100 -4.35 -2.67 -4.30
CA ARG A 100 -4.21 -1.61 -5.28
C ARG A 100 -3.08 -1.92 -6.26
N GLN A 101 -3.33 -1.64 -7.53
CA GLN A 101 -2.32 -1.59 -8.58
C GLN A 101 -2.30 -0.17 -9.15
N THR A 102 -1.16 0.51 -9.11
CA THR A 102 -1.04 1.91 -9.59
C THR A 102 -0.21 1.95 -10.85
N PHE A 103 -0.70 2.70 -11.84
CA PHE A 103 -0.10 2.82 -13.17
C PHE A 103 0.50 4.21 -13.37
N GLN A 104 1.61 4.24 -14.10
CA GLN A 104 2.24 5.49 -14.54
C GLN A 104 1.59 5.92 -15.87
N ALA A 105 1.51 7.24 -16.09
CA ALA A 105 0.98 7.80 -17.31
C ALA A 105 1.55 7.14 -18.58
N GLY A 106 0.65 6.58 -19.41
CA GLY A 106 1.01 5.94 -20.68
C GLY A 106 1.69 4.56 -20.57
N LYS A 107 1.55 3.88 -19.42
CA LYS A 107 2.04 2.51 -19.20
C LYS A 107 0.89 1.56 -18.91
N ASP A 108 0.92 0.39 -19.55
CA ASP A 108 -0.10 -0.65 -19.37
C ASP A 108 0.21 -1.61 -18.20
N SER A 109 1.42 -1.53 -17.64
CA SER A 109 1.82 -2.29 -16.46
C SER A 109 1.92 -1.38 -15.23
N PRO A 110 1.49 -1.86 -14.05
CA PRO A 110 1.58 -1.07 -12.84
C PRO A 110 3.02 -1.01 -12.33
N PHE A 111 3.42 0.16 -11.83
CA PHE A 111 4.72 0.33 -11.18
C PHE A 111 4.65 -0.03 -9.68
N GLU A 112 3.46 0.01 -9.09
CA GLU A 112 3.20 -0.24 -7.68
C GLU A 112 2.09 -1.27 -7.49
N TYR A 113 2.35 -2.24 -6.63
CA TYR A 113 1.36 -3.15 -6.08
C TYR A 113 1.30 -2.94 -4.57
N CYS A 114 0.13 -2.66 -4.03
CA CYS A 114 -0.04 -2.34 -2.62
C CYS A 114 -1.17 -3.15 -1.99
N ARG A 115 -0.93 -3.70 -0.80
CA ARG A 115 -1.96 -4.18 0.10
C ARG A 115 -1.95 -3.26 1.31
N TYR A 116 -3.08 -2.64 1.62
CA TYR A 116 -3.21 -1.87 2.85
C TYR A 116 -4.46 -2.23 3.63
N TYR A 117 -4.36 -2.09 4.95
CA TYR A 117 -5.46 -2.31 5.89
C TYR A 117 -5.71 -1.00 6.61
N VAL A 118 -6.94 -0.50 6.53
CA VAL A 118 -7.28 0.83 7.00
C VAL A 118 -8.54 0.82 7.84
N LEU A 119 -8.53 1.62 8.91
CA LEU A 119 -9.72 1.91 9.69
C LEU A 119 -10.73 2.65 8.79
N SER A 120 -11.97 2.15 8.73
CA SER A 120 -13.01 2.73 7.86
C SER A 120 -13.29 4.20 8.15
N GLU A 121 -13.11 4.65 9.39
CA GLU A 121 -13.21 6.06 9.82
C GLU A 121 -12.24 7.00 9.09
N TYR A 122 -11.17 6.46 8.51
CA TYR A 122 -10.11 7.18 7.80
C TYR A 122 -10.12 6.86 6.29
N PHE A 123 -11.09 6.07 5.83
CA PHE A 123 -11.27 5.75 4.43
C PHE A 123 -12.28 6.72 3.85
N GLY A 124 -11.91 7.39 2.75
CA GLY A 124 -12.62 8.56 2.22
C GLY A 124 -14.12 8.36 2.00
N GLU A 125 -14.85 9.47 1.94
CA GLU A 125 -16.28 9.48 1.68
C GLU A 125 -16.56 9.57 0.18
N ILE A 126 -17.42 8.68 -0.33
CA ILE A 126 -18.00 8.81 -1.67
C ILE A 126 -19.41 9.35 -1.50
N HIS A 127 -19.61 10.60 -1.92
CA HIS A 127 -20.93 11.21 -1.98
C HIS A 127 -21.52 10.98 -3.37
N TYR A 128 -22.67 10.33 -3.44
CA TYR A 128 -23.47 10.31 -4.67
C TYR A 128 -24.36 11.56 -4.66
N HIS A 129 -24.21 12.39 -5.68
CA HIS A 129 -25.13 13.50 -5.95
C HIS A 129 -26.31 13.04 -6.78
#